data_AF-A0A847GGB4-F1
#
_entry.id   AF-A0A847GGB4-F1
#
_cell.length_a   1.000
_cell.length_b   1.000
_cell.length_c   1.000
_cell.angle_alpha   90.00
_cell.angle_beta   90.00
_cell.angle_gamma   90.00
#
_symmetry.space_group_name_H-M   'P 1'
#
loop_
_entity.id
_entity.type
_entity.pdbx_description
1 polymer ?
#
loop_
_entity_poly.entity_id
_entity_poly.type
_entity_poly.pdbx_seq_one_letter_code
_entity_poly.pdbx_strand_id
1 'polypeptide(L)' 'MHVYLDLLQTYCRRERVDILAYCLMTNHVHLVLLPHREDALGAALKPVHLRHAQHVNRVCGYQLWRGLETTPQPGWPKKG' A
#
# COMPACT_ATOMS: atom_id res chain seq x y z
N MET A 1 -3.95 -4.31 13.16
CA MET A 1 -2.65 -5.02 13.20
C MET A 1 -2.62 -6.19 12.23
N HIS A 2 -3.49 -7.20 12.38
CA HIS A 2 -3.54 -8.40 11.50
C HIS A 2 -3.64 -8.07 10.01
N VAL A 3 -4.55 -7.16 9.63
CA VAL A 3 -4.78 -6.78 8.23
C VAL A 3 -3.51 -6.31 7.51
N TYR A 4 -2.60 -5.59 8.18
CA TYR A 4 -1.36 -5.15 7.54
C TYR A 4 -0.46 -6.33 7.18
N LEU A 5 -0.24 -7.25 8.13
CA LEU A 5 0.59 -8.43 7.92
C LEU A 5 -0.03 -9.40 6.89
N ASP A 6 -1.36 -9.56 6.90
CA ASP A 6 -2.06 -10.41 5.93
C ASP A 6 -1.91 -9.87 4.51
N LEU A 7 -2.06 -8.55 4.35
CA LEU A 7 -1.79 -7.87 3.08
C LEU A 7 -0.31 -8.06 2.70
N LEU A 8 0.62 -7.77 3.61
CA LEU A 8 2.06 -7.89 3.35
C LEU A 8 2.42 -9.29 2.85
N GLN A 9 2.00 -10.34 3.57
CA GLN A 9 2.25 -11.72 3.19
C GLN A 9 1.65 -12.06 1.82
N THR A 10 0.41 -11.62 1.56
CA THR A 10 -0.28 -11.88 0.29
C THR A 10 0.47 -11.28 -0.90
N TYR A 11 0.83 -10.00 -0.81
CA TYR A 11 1.48 -9.28 -1.91
C TYR A 11 2.95 -9.66 -2.07
N CYS A 12 3.69 -9.84 -0.98
CA CYS A 12 5.07 -10.33 -1.04
C CYS A 12 5.14 -11.72 -1.68
N ARG A 13 4.23 -12.64 -1.32
CA ARG A 13 4.16 -13.96 -1.97
C ARG A 13 3.85 -13.86 -3.47
N ARG A 14 2.94 -12.96 -3.85
CA ARG A 14 2.52 -12.79 -5.25
C ARG A 14 3.63 -12.20 -6.12
N GLU A 15 4.34 -11.20 -5.61
CA GLU A 15 5.39 -10.49 -6.35
C GLU A 15 6.79 -11.11 -6.18
N ARG A 16 6.89 -12.25 -5.49
CA ARG A 16 8.16 -12.94 -5.16
C ARG A 16 9.12 -11.99 -4.43
N VAL A 17 8.71 -11.58 -3.24
CA VAL A 17 9.53 -10.82 -2.29
C VAL A 17 9.59 -11.63 -0.99
N ASP A 18 10.79 -11.98 -0.55
CA ASP A 18 10.95 -12.67 0.75
C ASP A 18 10.90 -11.65 1.88
N ILE A 19 10.22 -12.02 2.95
CA ILE A 19 10.17 -11.24 4.19
C ILE A 19 11.20 -11.84 5.14
N LEU A 20 12.31 -11.14 5.35
CA LEU A 20 13.40 -11.61 6.21
C LEU A 20 13.14 -11.26 7.69
N ALA A 21 12.64 -10.06 7.94
CA ALA A 21 12.27 -9.59 9.28
C ALA A 21 11.28 -8.42 9.21
N TYR A 22 10.56 -8.18 10.30
CA TYR A 22 9.74 -6.98 10.48
C TYR A 22 9.65 -6.56 11.96
N CYS A 23 9.45 -5.28 12.20
CA CYS A 23 9.15 -4.72 13.53
C CYS A 23 7.92 -3.83 13.45
N LEU A 24 6.92 -4.11 14.30
CA LEU A 24 5.67 -3.37 14.36
C LEU A 24 5.70 -2.36 15.52
N MET A 25 5.53 -1.09 15.19
CA MET A 25 5.33 -0.02 16.15
C MET A 25 3.87 0.46 16.07
N THR A 26 3.41 1.23 17.06
CA THR A 26 2.04 1.76 17.08
C THR A 26 1.77 2.78 15.97
N ASN A 27 2.82 3.40 15.42
CA ASN A 27 2.73 4.46 14.42
C ASN A 27 3.42 4.13 13.08
N HIS A 28 4.30 3.13 13.01
CA HIS A 28 4.99 2.74 11.78
C HIS A 28 5.46 1.28 11.80
N VAL A 29 6.07 0.83 10.71
CA VAL A 29 6.62 -0.52 10.55
C VAL A 29 8.00 -0.45 9.90
N HIS A 30 8.92 -1.29 10.38
CA HIS A 30 10.19 -1.56 9.72
C HIS A 30 10.13 -2.92 9.04
N LEU A 31 10.60 -2.99 7.79
CA LEU A 31 10.59 -4.22 6.98
C LEU A 31 12.00 -4.48 6.44
N VAL A 32 12.45 -5.73 6.52
CA VAL A 32 13.63 -6.24 5.83
C VAL A 32 13.14 -7.21 4.76
N LEU A 33 13.23 -6.78 3.50
CA LEU A 33 12.65 -7.49 2.35
C LEU A 33 13.74 -7.80 1.32
N LEU A 34 13.65 -8.97 0.70
CA LEU A 34 14.52 -9.37 -0.40
C LEU A 34 13.69 -9.55 -1.68
N PRO A 35 13.72 -8.57 -2.61
CA PRO A 35 13.01 -8.69 -3.88
C PRO A 35 13.80 -9.56 -4.87
N HIS A 36 13.10 -10.44 -5.58
CA HIS A 36 13.69 -11.28 -6.64
C HIS A 36 13.67 -10.62 -8.04
N ARG A 37 13.07 -9.44 -8.16
CA ARG A 37 13.02 -8.61 -9.38
C ARG A 37 13.02 -7.14 -9.01
N GLU A 38 13.57 -6.31 -9.89
CA GLU A 38 13.79 -4.87 -9.68
C GLU A 38 12.52 -4.10 -9.29
N ASP A 39 11.37 -4.44 -9.89
CA ASP A 39 10.09 -3.75 -9.65
C ASP A 39 9.23 -4.39 -8.53
N ALA A 40 9.63 -5.56 -8.02
CA ALA A 40 8.80 -6.40 -7.14
C ALA A 40 8.48 -5.71 -5.81
N LEU A 41 9.43 -4.96 -5.26
CA LEU A 41 9.24 -4.26 -3.99
C LEU A 41 8.12 -3.21 -4.10
N GLY A 42 8.14 -2.42 -5.18
CA GLY A 42 7.11 -1.42 -5.46
C GLY A 42 5.76 -2.06 -5.78
N ALA A 43 5.75 -3.13 -6.56
CA ALA A 43 4.56 -3.89 -6.91
C ALA A 43 3.88 -4.53 -5.68
N ALA A 44 4.68 -4.96 -4.68
CA ALA A 44 4.16 -5.54 -3.45
C ALA A 44 3.69 -4.47 -2.46
N LEU A 45 4.50 -3.44 -2.19
CA LEU A 45 4.22 -2.49 -1.11
C LEU A 45 3.14 -1.46 -1.44
N LYS A 46 3.04 -1.00 -2.70
CA LYS A 46 1.96 -0.08 -3.12
C LYS A 46 0.57 -0.58 -2.73
N PRO A 47 0.14 -1.79 -3.14
CA PRO A 47 -1.19 -2.29 -2.80
C PRO A 47 -1.36 -2.61 -1.31
N VAL A 48 -0.30 -3.00 -0.60
CA VAL A 48 -0.33 -3.23 0.86
C VAL A 48 -0.68 -1.93 1.58
N HIS A 49 0.08 -0.86 1.33
CA HIS A 49 -0.15 0.43 1.99
C HIS A 49 -1.49 1.04 1.60
N LEU A 50 -1.86 0.99 0.32
CA LEU A 50 -3.14 1.52 -0.16
C LEU A 50 -4.33 0.81 0.50
N ARG A 51 -4.34 -0.53 0.50
CA ARG A 51 -5.44 -1.29 1.10
C ARG A 51 -5.48 -1.18 2.61
N HIS A 52 -4.33 -1.10 3.26
CA HIS A 52 -4.27 -0.85 4.69
C HIS A 52 -4.84 0.53 5.03
N ALA A 53 -4.45 1.58 4.31
CA ALA A 53 -5.01 2.92 4.49
C ALA A 53 -6.54 2.94 4.26
N GLN A 54 -7.02 2.29 3.21
CA GLN A 54 -8.47 2.15 2.95
C GLN A 54 -9.20 1.42 4.09
N HIS A 55 -8.61 0.34 4.63
CA HIS A 55 -9.16 -0.39 5.76
C HIS A 55 -9.25 0.49 7.00
N VAL A 56 -8.16 1.18 7.35
CA VAL A 56 -8.12 2.11 8.49
C VAL A 56 -9.16 3.23 8.30
N ASN A 57 -9.26 3.81 7.10
CA ASN A 57 -10.22 4.86 6.82
C ASN A 57 -11.67 4.38 7.02
N ARG A 58 -11.98 3.15 6.61
CA ARG A 58 -13.31 2.55 6.74
C ARG A 58 -13.66 2.24 8.20
N VAL A 59 -12.71 1.74 8.97
CA VAL A 59 -12.95 1.27 10.35
C VAL A 59 -12.90 2.42 11.36
N CYS A 60 -12.01 3.38 11.18
CA CYS A 60 -11.77 4.45 12.15
C CYS A 60 -12.40 5.79 11.75
N GLY A 61 -12.98 5.90 10.53
CA GLY A 61 -13.63 7.14 10.06
C GLY A 61 -12.66 8.28 9.70
N TYR A 62 -11.35 8.09 9.83
CA TYR A 62 -10.33 9.06 9.43
C TYR A 62 -10.02 8.98 7.93
N GLN A 63 -9.47 10.05 7.35
CA GLN A 63 -9.08 10.13 5.94
C GLN A 63 -7.54 10.17 5.84
N LEU A 64 -6.89 9.01 5.98
CA LEU A 64 -5.43 8.90 5.98
C LEU A 64 -4.83 9.19 4.59
N TRP A 65 -5.57 8.93 3.52
CA TRP A 65 -5.16 9.17 2.13
C TRP A 65 -6.40 9.25 1.21
N ARG A 66 -6.63 10.40 0.57
CA ARG A 66 -7.47 10.53 -0.62
C ARG A 66 -6.52 10.60 -1.81
N GLY A 67 -6.51 9.58 -2.66
CA GLY A 67 -5.90 9.74 -3.99
C GLY A 67 -6.58 10.91 -4.70
N LEU A 68 -5.83 11.66 -5.50
CA LEU A 68 -6.41 12.58 -6.48
C LEU A 68 -7.36 11.74 -7.34
N GLU A 69 -8.65 11.82 -7.04
CA GLU A 69 -9.69 11.46 -7.98
C GLU A 69 -9.42 12.33 -9.21
N THR A 70 -8.93 11.73 -10.28
CA THR A 70 -8.96 12.34 -11.61
C THR A 70 -10.41 12.28 -12.10
N THR A 71 -11.37 12.75 -11.30
CA THR A 71 -12.64 13.21 -11.84
C THR A 71 -12.28 14.51 -12.55
N PRO A 72 -12.40 14.58 -13.89
CA PRO A 72 -12.18 15.84 -14.58
C PRO A 72 -13.15 16.84 -13.97
N GLN A 73 -12.63 17.92 -13.39
CA GLN A 73 -13.48 19.03 -13.00
C GLN A 73 -14.19 19.52 -14.28
N PRO A 74 -15.51 19.76 -14.26
CA PRO A 74 -16.21 20.27 -15.42
C PRO A 74 -15.56 21.60 -15.82
N GLY A 75 -14.85 21.63 -16.96
CA GLY A 75 -14.24 22.85 -17.48
C GLY A 75 -12.74 22.81 -17.85
N TRP A 76 -12.01 21.71 -17.65
CA TRP A 76 -10.62 21.66 -18.11
C TRP A 76 -10.50 21.27 -19.60
N PRO A 77 -9.87 22.08 -20.47
CA PRO A 77 -9.78 21.78 -21.89
C PRO A 77 -8.82 20.61 -22.13
N LYS A 78 -9.25 19.66 -22.96
CA LYS A 78 -8.37 18.61 -23.47
C LYS A 78 -7.36 19.26 -24.40
N LYS A 79 -6.06 19.16 -24.09
CA LYS A 79 -5.00 19.47 -25.05
C LYS A 79 -5.03 18.40 -26.14
N GLY A 80 -5.24 18.84 -27.38
CA GLY A 80 -4.96 18.05 -28.59
C GLY A 80 -3.48 18.01 -28.90
#